data_AF-A0A7M4AU89-F1
#
_entry.id   AF-A0A7M4AU89-F1
#
_cell.length_a   1.000
_cell.length_b   1.000
_cell.length_c   1.000
_cell.angle_alpha   90.00
_cell.angle_beta   90.00
_cell.angle_gamma   90.00
#
_symmetry.space_group_name_H-M   'P 1'
#
loop_
_entity.id
_entity.type
_entity.pdbx_description
1 polymer ?
#
loop_
_entity_poly.entity_id
_entity_poly.type
_entity_poly.pdbx_seq_one_letter_code
_entity_poly.pdbx_strand_id
1 'polypeptide(L)'
;IFEVSPFLIVSSTLLILGMIPLSSGIYATNPDLSILYAIAIFGIAPIGVFFAGWSSNNKYTLIGGIRSAAQLTAYEIPLLLTLLSVAILSGTFNIVESIHFQHAAGAWNIFLMPLAAVLFLVTMIAEVERVPFDMPEAEAELVEGWWTEYGGMRFGMLFMAEYIRTYAACFLFTHFFLGGWHLPFQGTIGTLSPALGELLTLVPGAVVTLVKAWLVFLIVFVWARFSLARIRTDQILEFGWRMLLPLAVLQVILAFVYRLYLFNPEGMSAYDDIGGGMAWGAFGIPSLVPILTTLFWLGLFVVYLNDEDKSINQERMFHVHTDKAAGTVAPGRE
;
A
#
# COMPACT_ATOMS: atom_id res chain seq x y z
N ILE A 1 12.55 23.53 -17.30
CA ILE A 1 11.92 22.87 -16.13
C ILE A 1 10.52 22.39 -16.48
N PHE A 2 9.62 23.29 -16.92
CA PHE A 2 8.27 22.94 -17.39
C PHE A 2 8.24 21.78 -18.38
N GLU A 3 9.12 21.81 -19.38
CA GLU A 3 9.22 20.71 -20.36
C GLU A 3 9.72 19.39 -19.78
N VAL A 4 10.58 19.42 -18.76
CA VAL A 4 11.33 18.26 -18.26
C VAL A 4 10.57 17.55 -17.13
N SER A 5 9.78 18.29 -16.34
CA SER A 5 9.08 17.74 -15.17
C SER A 5 8.16 16.55 -15.50
N PRO A 6 7.33 16.57 -16.56
CA PRO A 6 6.54 15.40 -16.94
C PRO A 6 7.40 14.18 -17.29
N PHE A 7 8.53 14.37 -17.99
CA PHE A 7 9.43 13.26 -18.32
C PHE A 7 10.07 12.64 -17.08
N LEU A 8 10.37 13.43 -16.05
CA LEU A 8 10.90 12.93 -14.78
C LEU A 8 9.87 12.06 -14.03
N ILE A 9 8.60 12.47 -14.00
CA ILE A 9 7.52 11.71 -13.36
C ILE A 9 7.19 10.44 -14.15
N VAL A 10 7.14 10.52 -15.48
CA VAL A 10 6.88 9.37 -16.35
C VAL A 10 8.04 8.38 -16.28
N SER A 11 9.29 8.84 -16.37
CA SER A 11 10.46 7.95 -16.33
C SER A 11 10.60 7.21 -15.00
N SER A 12 10.45 7.90 -13.86
CA SER A 12 10.43 7.24 -12.54
C SER A 12 9.35 6.16 -12.47
N THR A 13 8.15 6.45 -12.97
CA THR A 13 7.04 5.49 -12.98
C THR A 13 7.33 4.26 -13.87
N LEU A 14 7.91 4.46 -15.06
CA LEU A 14 8.28 3.36 -15.96
C LEU A 14 9.45 2.52 -15.42
N LEU A 15 10.40 3.15 -14.71
CA LEU A 15 11.51 2.43 -14.07
C LEU A 15 11.01 1.43 -13.02
N ILE A 16 9.99 1.81 -12.23
CA ILE A 16 9.38 0.90 -11.25
C ILE A 16 8.80 -0.33 -11.96
N LEU A 17 8.05 -0.14 -13.06
CA LEU A 17 7.48 -1.26 -13.82
C LEU A 17 8.54 -2.25 -14.32
N GLY A 18 9.71 -1.76 -14.74
CA GLY A 18 10.81 -2.61 -15.20
C GLY A 18 11.33 -3.57 -14.12
N MET A 19 11.06 -3.29 -12.84
CA MET A 19 11.50 -4.10 -11.71
C MET A 19 10.44 -5.04 -11.16
N ILE A 20 9.21 -4.99 -11.69
CA ILE A 20 8.11 -5.83 -11.21
C ILE A 20 8.16 -7.18 -11.94
N PRO A 21 8.45 -8.29 -11.24
CA PRO A 21 8.37 -9.62 -11.84
C PRO A 21 6.89 -10.03 -12.04
N LEU A 22 6.59 -10.81 -13.08
CA LEU A 22 5.26 -11.38 -13.26
C LEU A 22 5.20 -12.83 -12.75
N SER A 23 6.31 -13.55 -12.90
CA SER A 23 6.50 -14.94 -12.48
C SER A 23 7.99 -15.17 -12.16
N SER A 24 8.33 -16.30 -11.55
CA SER A 24 9.72 -16.66 -11.20
C SER A 24 10.70 -16.60 -12.38
N GLY A 25 10.24 -16.85 -13.62
CA GLY A 25 11.03 -16.75 -14.85
C GLY A 25 10.64 -15.60 -15.79
N ILE A 26 9.70 -14.74 -15.41
CA ILE A 26 9.20 -13.64 -16.26
C ILE A 26 9.41 -12.32 -15.52
N TYR A 27 10.55 -11.70 -15.75
CA TYR A 27 10.93 -10.39 -15.24
C TYR A 27 11.89 -9.70 -16.21
N ALA A 28 11.92 -8.37 -16.25
CA ALA A 28 12.83 -7.65 -17.13
C ALA A 28 14.24 -7.53 -16.54
N THR A 29 14.34 -7.22 -15.24
CA THR A 29 15.60 -7.20 -14.49
C THR A 29 15.37 -7.71 -13.07
N ASN A 30 16.41 -8.30 -12.46
CA ASN A 30 16.38 -8.80 -11.10
C ASN A 30 17.67 -8.42 -10.34
N PRO A 31 17.82 -7.14 -9.91
CA PRO A 31 18.95 -6.73 -9.09
C PRO A 31 18.75 -7.12 -7.62
N ASP A 32 19.84 -7.48 -6.95
CA ASP A 32 19.84 -7.91 -5.53
C ASP A 32 19.21 -6.88 -4.59
N LEU A 33 19.32 -5.59 -4.91
CA LEU A 33 18.79 -4.47 -4.12
C LEU A 33 17.45 -3.92 -4.65
N SER A 34 16.66 -4.73 -5.35
CA SER A 34 15.42 -4.30 -6.01
C SER A 34 14.42 -3.54 -5.11
N ILE A 35 14.25 -3.93 -3.84
CA ILE A 35 13.39 -3.21 -2.89
C ILE A 35 13.93 -1.80 -2.61
N LEU A 36 15.25 -1.65 -2.41
CA LEU A 36 15.88 -0.35 -2.20
C LEU A 36 15.81 0.54 -3.44
N TYR A 37 15.92 -0.05 -4.63
CA TYR A 37 15.71 0.66 -5.89
C TYR A 37 14.28 1.18 -6.01
N ALA A 38 13.27 0.35 -5.70
CA ALA A 38 11.87 0.78 -5.72
C ALA A 38 11.66 1.99 -4.78
N ILE A 39 12.19 1.90 -3.56
CA ILE A 39 12.20 2.98 -2.57
C ILE A 39 12.83 4.27 -3.13
N ALA A 40 14.02 4.16 -3.73
CA ALA A 40 14.73 5.31 -4.27
C ALA A 40 13.97 6.00 -5.41
N ILE A 41 13.23 5.23 -6.22
CA ILE A 41 12.47 5.79 -7.33
C ILE A 41 11.20 6.52 -6.84
N PHE A 42 10.56 6.06 -5.76
CA PHE A 42 9.42 6.77 -5.17
C PHE A 42 9.82 8.18 -4.69
N GLY A 43 11.01 8.33 -4.09
CA GLY A 43 11.53 9.63 -3.64
C GLY A 43 11.84 10.65 -4.73
N ILE A 44 11.79 10.28 -6.01
CA ILE A 44 11.92 11.20 -7.13
C ILE A 44 10.62 11.99 -7.36
N ALA A 45 9.47 11.43 -6.99
CA ALA A 45 8.17 11.97 -7.34
C ALA A 45 7.83 13.32 -6.68
N PRO A 46 8.08 13.55 -5.38
CA PRO A 46 7.82 14.84 -4.75
C PRO A 46 8.54 16.00 -5.45
N ILE A 47 9.78 15.74 -5.90
CA ILE A 47 10.59 16.72 -6.64
C ILE A 47 9.99 16.99 -8.01
N GLY A 48 9.53 15.95 -8.70
CA GLY A 48 8.88 16.07 -10.01
C GLY A 48 7.64 16.94 -9.97
N VAL A 49 6.75 16.67 -9.00
CA VAL A 49 5.53 17.44 -8.74
C VAL A 49 5.87 18.89 -8.39
N PHE A 50 6.81 19.12 -7.48
CA PHE A 50 7.19 20.47 -7.08
C PHE A 50 7.71 21.29 -8.26
N PHE A 51 8.60 20.72 -9.08
CA PHE A 51 9.10 21.39 -10.28
C PHE A 51 8.01 21.61 -11.32
N ALA A 52 7.06 20.69 -11.45
CA ALA A 52 5.92 20.88 -12.35
C ALA A 52 5.06 22.08 -11.91
N GLY A 53 4.75 22.19 -10.62
CA GLY A 53 4.00 23.32 -10.07
C GLY A 53 4.76 24.65 -10.14
N TRP A 54 6.05 24.66 -9.82
CA TRP A 54 6.87 25.88 -9.82
C TRP A 54 7.11 26.43 -11.23
N SER A 55 7.36 25.55 -12.20
CA SER A 55 7.65 25.97 -13.57
C SER A 55 6.43 26.43 -14.37
N SER A 56 5.23 26.20 -13.84
CA SER A 56 3.94 26.59 -14.43
C SER A 56 3.65 28.09 -14.32
N ASN A 57 4.44 28.85 -13.53
CA ASN A 57 4.32 30.31 -13.38
C ASN A 57 2.90 30.82 -13.03
N ASN A 58 2.12 30.00 -12.33
CA ASN A 58 0.80 30.34 -11.79
C ASN A 58 0.81 30.17 -10.26
N LYS A 59 0.31 31.17 -9.54
CA LYS A 59 0.26 31.18 -8.07
C LYS A 59 -0.53 30.00 -7.51
N TYR A 60 -1.64 29.62 -8.14
CA TYR A 60 -2.47 28.51 -7.67
C TYR A 60 -1.79 27.17 -7.92
N THR A 61 -1.23 26.96 -9.11
CA THR A 61 -0.49 25.75 -9.48
C THR A 61 0.76 25.54 -8.63
N LEU A 62 1.46 26.63 -8.25
CA LEU A 62 2.58 26.57 -7.32
C LEU A 62 2.15 26.13 -5.92
N ILE A 63 1.04 26.66 -5.40
CA ILE A 63 0.50 26.25 -4.10
C ILE A 63 0.09 24.77 -4.14
N GLY A 64 -0.54 24.31 -5.23
CA GLY A 64 -0.86 22.90 -5.45
C GLY A 64 0.37 22.00 -5.46
N GLY A 65 1.43 22.41 -6.16
CA GLY A 65 2.70 21.69 -6.20
C GLY A 65 3.38 21.58 -4.83
N ILE A 66 3.34 22.64 -4.01
CA ILE A 66 3.89 22.61 -2.64
C ILE A 66 3.07 21.68 -1.74
N ARG A 67 1.74 21.72 -1.81
CA ARG A 67 0.86 20.85 -1.01
C ARG A 67 1.03 19.38 -1.36
N SER A 68 1.06 19.06 -2.65
CA SER A 68 1.28 17.71 -3.16
C SER A 68 2.65 17.19 -2.75
N ALA A 69 3.72 17.97 -2.97
CA ALA A 69 5.07 17.57 -2.56
C ALA A 69 5.18 17.32 -1.04
N ALA A 70 4.53 18.16 -0.22
CA ALA A 70 4.48 17.97 1.23
C ALA A 70 3.73 16.69 1.63
N GLN A 71 2.61 16.38 0.97
CA GLN A 71 1.87 15.14 1.17
C GLN A 71 2.72 13.93 0.78
N LEU A 72 3.24 13.88 -0.45
CA LEU A 72 4.05 12.74 -0.92
C LEU A 72 5.22 12.47 0.03
N THR A 73 5.94 13.53 0.45
CA THR A 73 7.05 13.39 1.42
C THR A 73 6.59 12.84 2.78
N ALA A 74 5.42 13.26 3.29
CA ALA A 74 4.91 12.81 4.58
C ALA A 74 4.51 11.32 4.59
N TYR A 75 4.06 10.79 3.45
CA TYR A 75 3.61 9.40 3.32
C TYR A 75 4.70 8.47 2.77
N GLU A 76 5.76 9.03 2.18
CA GLU A 76 6.93 8.27 1.75
C GLU A 76 7.64 7.62 2.96
N ILE A 77 7.92 8.37 4.03
CA ILE A 77 8.67 7.82 5.17
C ILE A 77 7.98 6.59 5.80
N PRO A 78 6.66 6.62 6.11
CA PRO A 78 5.97 5.42 6.59
C PRO A 78 5.96 4.29 5.56
N LEU A 79 5.81 4.59 4.25
CA LEU A 79 5.91 3.58 3.19
C LEU A 79 7.27 2.87 3.22
N LEU A 80 8.38 3.63 3.34
CA LEU A 80 9.73 3.07 3.40
C LEU A 80 9.92 2.13 4.59
N LEU A 81 9.39 2.51 5.77
CA LEU A 81 9.45 1.69 6.98
C LEU A 81 8.63 0.40 6.87
N THR A 82 7.48 0.43 6.17
CA THR A 82 6.72 -0.79 5.91
C THR A 82 7.45 -1.74 4.96
N LEU A 83 8.10 -1.21 3.92
CA LEU A 83 8.95 -2.00 3.01
C LEU A 83 10.18 -2.56 3.72
N LEU A 84 10.80 -1.78 4.61
CA LEU A 84 11.90 -2.25 5.45
C LEU A 84 11.48 -3.42 6.32
N SER A 85 10.26 -3.38 6.87
CA SER A 85 9.69 -4.48 7.68
C SER A 85 9.59 -5.78 6.86
N VAL A 86 9.21 -5.69 5.58
CA VAL A 86 9.17 -6.85 4.66
C VAL A 86 10.57 -7.37 4.35
N ALA A 87 11.54 -6.49 4.12
CA ALA A 87 12.94 -6.86 3.90
C ALA A 87 13.55 -7.55 5.14
N ILE A 88 13.26 -7.07 6.36
CA ILE A 88 13.70 -7.70 7.62
C ILE A 88 13.10 -9.10 7.77
N LEU A 89 11.80 -9.25 7.50
CA LEU A 89 11.11 -10.53 7.65
C LEU A 89 11.63 -11.57 6.66
N SER A 90 11.81 -11.18 5.40
CA SER A 90 12.31 -12.05 4.33
C SER A 90 13.83 -12.28 4.39
N GLY A 91 14.58 -11.36 4.98
CA GLY A 91 16.05 -11.44 5.08
C GLY A 91 16.78 -11.07 3.77
N THR A 92 16.08 -10.43 2.83
CA THR A 92 16.62 -10.06 1.51
C THR A 92 16.02 -8.73 1.04
N PHE A 93 16.75 -8.02 0.17
CA PHE A 93 16.27 -6.85 -0.55
C PHE A 93 15.80 -7.19 -1.97
N ASN A 94 15.80 -8.47 -2.34
CA ASN A 94 15.35 -8.94 -3.63
C ASN A 94 13.84 -9.24 -3.62
N ILE A 95 13.06 -8.65 -4.53
CA ILE A 95 11.61 -8.83 -4.64
C ILE A 95 11.26 -10.29 -4.97
N VAL A 96 11.99 -10.92 -5.88
CA VAL A 96 11.75 -12.32 -6.30
C VAL A 96 12.02 -13.26 -5.13
N GLU A 97 13.15 -13.10 -4.44
CA GLU A 97 13.47 -13.91 -3.27
C GLU A 97 12.47 -13.67 -2.12
N SER A 98 11.99 -12.44 -1.94
CA SER A 98 10.97 -12.11 -0.94
C SER A 98 9.63 -12.81 -1.21
N ILE A 99 9.29 -13.07 -2.48
CA ILE A 99 8.10 -13.83 -2.87
C ILE A 99 8.30 -15.32 -2.60
N HIS A 100 9.45 -15.87 -3.01
CA HIS A 100 9.76 -17.26 -2.73
C HIS A 100 9.85 -17.54 -1.22
N PHE A 101 10.33 -16.57 -0.43
CA PHE A 101 10.34 -16.66 1.04
C PHE A 101 8.93 -16.86 1.61
N GLN A 102 7.90 -16.16 1.09
CA GLN A 102 6.53 -16.32 1.59
C GLN A 102 5.98 -17.74 1.36
N HIS A 103 6.35 -18.37 0.25
CA HIS A 103 5.99 -19.77 -0.02
C HIS A 103 6.83 -20.75 0.80
N ALA A 104 8.15 -20.56 0.82
CA ALA A 104 9.10 -21.39 1.54
C ALA A 104 8.92 -21.33 3.06
N ALA A 105 8.41 -20.24 3.61
CA ALA A 105 8.11 -20.10 5.03
C ALA A 105 6.69 -20.62 5.37
N GLY A 106 5.81 -20.77 4.38
CA GLY A 106 4.48 -21.35 4.53
C GLY A 106 3.36 -20.38 4.91
N ALA A 107 3.60 -19.06 4.85
CA ALA A 107 2.60 -18.06 5.17
C ALA A 107 2.83 -16.77 4.37
N TRP A 108 1.73 -16.18 3.90
CA TRP A 108 1.76 -14.85 3.32
C TRP A 108 2.00 -13.78 4.39
N ASN A 109 2.72 -12.73 4.02
CA ASN A 109 3.07 -11.66 4.94
C ASN A 109 1.84 -10.90 5.44
N ILE A 110 0.70 -10.91 4.72
CA ILE A 110 -0.55 -10.29 5.20
C ILE A 110 -1.06 -10.88 6.53
N PHE A 111 -0.84 -12.18 6.78
CA PHE A 111 -1.28 -12.83 8.02
C PHE A 111 -0.28 -12.64 9.17
N LEU A 112 0.99 -12.48 8.84
CA LEU A 112 2.05 -12.21 9.82
C LEU A 112 2.08 -10.74 10.24
N MET A 113 1.92 -9.83 9.27
CA MET A 113 2.08 -8.39 9.44
C MET A 113 0.89 -7.63 8.85
N PRO A 114 -0.34 -7.82 9.35
CA PRO A 114 -1.52 -7.12 8.84
C PRO A 114 -1.42 -5.61 9.05
N LEU A 115 -0.78 -5.13 10.12
CA LEU A 115 -0.50 -3.71 10.32
C LEU A 115 0.37 -3.16 9.18
N ALA A 116 1.45 -3.84 8.79
CA ALA A 116 2.28 -3.42 7.65
C ALA A 116 1.47 -3.37 6.34
N ALA A 117 0.60 -4.34 6.11
CA ALA A 117 -0.23 -4.39 4.91
C ALA A 117 -1.17 -3.17 4.84
N VAL A 118 -1.84 -2.82 5.94
CA VAL A 118 -2.72 -1.65 6.00
C VAL A 118 -1.92 -0.35 5.84
N LEU A 119 -0.79 -0.19 6.55
CA LEU A 119 0.06 0.98 6.43
C LEU A 119 0.57 1.16 4.99
N PHE A 120 1.00 0.08 4.34
CA PHE A 120 1.43 0.11 2.95
C PHE A 120 0.29 0.53 2.01
N LEU A 121 -0.91 -0.03 2.15
CA LEU A 121 -2.05 0.36 1.31
C LEU A 121 -2.42 1.82 1.47
N VAL A 122 -2.53 2.29 2.72
CA VAL A 122 -2.91 3.68 3.02
C VAL A 122 -1.86 4.66 2.49
N THR A 123 -0.58 4.38 2.69
CA THR A 123 0.51 5.21 2.16
C THR A 123 0.58 5.19 0.64
N MET A 124 0.31 4.05 -0.01
CA MET A 124 0.25 3.99 -1.47
C MET A 124 -0.95 4.73 -2.06
N ILE A 125 -2.11 4.76 -1.40
CA ILE A 125 -3.23 5.59 -1.87
C ILE A 125 -2.85 7.07 -1.79
N ALA A 126 -2.20 7.49 -0.70
CA ALA A 126 -1.73 8.87 -0.53
C ALA A 126 -0.62 9.26 -1.52
N GLU A 127 0.30 8.35 -1.82
CA GLU A 127 1.40 8.52 -2.80
C GLU A 127 0.90 8.70 -4.24
N VAL A 128 -0.26 8.11 -4.57
CA VAL A 128 -0.87 8.25 -5.90
C VAL A 128 -1.92 9.36 -5.92
N GLU A 129 -2.07 10.12 -4.82
CA GLU A 129 -2.98 11.27 -4.70
C GLU A 129 -4.43 10.93 -5.08
N ARG A 130 -4.87 9.70 -4.79
CA ARG A 130 -6.25 9.26 -5.06
C ARG A 130 -7.14 9.46 -3.84
N VAL A 131 -8.44 9.62 -4.08
CA VAL A 131 -9.49 9.70 -3.04
C VAL A 131 -9.26 8.58 -2.00
N PRO A 132 -9.15 8.90 -0.70
CA PRO A 132 -9.52 10.16 -0.03
C PRO A 132 -8.42 11.24 0.07
N PHE A 133 -7.24 11.00 -0.49
CA PHE A 133 -6.05 11.84 -0.38
C PHE A 133 -5.81 12.72 -1.64
N ASP A 134 -6.86 13.03 -2.41
CA ASP A 134 -6.80 13.80 -3.66
C ASP A 134 -6.79 15.34 -3.45
N MET A 135 -6.69 15.80 -2.21
CA MET A 135 -6.89 17.22 -1.89
C MET A 135 -5.82 18.20 -2.39
N PRO A 136 -4.58 17.80 -2.73
CA PRO A 136 -3.68 18.68 -3.49
C PRO A 136 -4.19 19.05 -4.88
N GLU A 137 -5.09 18.24 -5.46
CA GLU A 137 -5.71 18.44 -6.78
C GLU A 137 -7.09 19.11 -6.68
N ALA A 138 -7.60 19.36 -5.47
CA ALA A 138 -9.00 19.73 -5.24
C ALA A 138 -9.48 20.90 -6.11
N GLU A 139 -10.42 20.61 -7.00
CA GLU A 139 -10.97 21.53 -7.99
C GLU A 139 -11.54 22.82 -7.38
N ALA A 140 -12.14 22.69 -6.19
CA ALA A 140 -12.75 23.81 -5.47
C ALA A 140 -11.73 24.84 -4.95
N GLU A 141 -10.48 24.45 -4.74
CA GLU A 141 -9.43 25.32 -4.18
C GLU A 141 -8.38 25.72 -5.22
N LEU A 142 -8.02 24.80 -6.11
CA LEU A 142 -6.85 24.93 -7.00
C LEU A 142 -7.13 24.51 -8.46
N VAL A 143 -8.40 24.37 -8.87
CA VAL A 143 -8.86 23.95 -10.21
C VAL A 143 -8.48 22.50 -10.55
N GLU A 144 -7.19 22.19 -10.62
CA GLU A 144 -6.66 20.84 -10.90
C GLU A 144 -5.26 20.63 -10.29
N GLY A 145 -4.87 21.47 -9.32
CA GLY A 145 -3.60 21.34 -8.60
C GLY A 145 -2.36 21.66 -9.45
N TRP A 146 -1.34 20.82 -9.36
CA TRP A 146 0.02 21.09 -9.86
C TRP A 146 0.21 20.89 -11.37
N TRP A 147 -0.71 20.18 -12.03
CA TRP A 147 -0.64 19.96 -13.48
C TRP A 147 -1.60 20.82 -14.31
N THR A 148 -2.35 21.74 -13.68
CA THR A 148 -3.36 22.61 -14.34
C THR A 148 -2.88 23.27 -15.65
N GLU A 149 -1.61 23.67 -15.73
CA GLU A 149 -1.05 24.36 -16.91
C GLU A 149 -0.55 23.42 -18.02
N TYR A 150 -0.52 22.10 -17.79
CA TYR A 150 -0.11 21.13 -18.80
C TYR A 150 -1.29 20.77 -19.70
N GLY A 151 -1.16 21.06 -20.99
CA GLY A 151 -2.15 20.70 -22.01
C GLY A 151 -1.68 19.63 -23.00
N GLY A 152 -2.62 19.12 -23.79
CA GLY A 152 -2.35 18.23 -24.93
C GLY A 152 -1.62 16.94 -24.55
N MET A 153 -0.51 16.65 -25.23
CA MET A 153 0.26 15.42 -25.01
C MET A 153 0.86 15.33 -23.59
N ARG A 154 1.25 16.46 -22.99
CA ARG A 154 1.89 16.47 -21.66
C ARG A 154 0.91 16.07 -20.57
N PHE A 155 -0.30 16.60 -20.64
CA PHE A 155 -1.41 16.17 -19.79
C PHE A 155 -1.65 14.66 -19.91
N GLY A 156 -1.77 14.16 -21.15
CA GLY A 156 -1.98 12.73 -21.41
C GLY A 156 -0.88 11.85 -20.82
N MET A 157 0.38 12.27 -20.90
CA MET A 157 1.51 11.55 -20.30
C MET A 157 1.48 11.56 -18.77
N LEU A 158 1.15 12.69 -18.14
CA LEU A 158 1.03 12.79 -16.68
C LEU A 158 -0.11 11.92 -16.15
N PHE A 159 -1.28 12.00 -16.80
CA PHE A 159 -2.44 11.17 -16.47
C PHE A 159 -2.12 9.68 -16.63
N MET A 160 -1.48 9.29 -17.73
CA MET A 160 -1.02 7.91 -17.94
C MET A 160 -0.05 7.47 -16.83
N ALA A 161 0.92 8.30 -16.45
CA ALA A 161 1.87 7.97 -15.39
C ALA A 161 1.18 7.74 -14.04
N GLU A 162 0.18 8.55 -13.69
CA GLU A 162 -0.58 8.38 -12.46
C GLU A 162 -1.29 7.00 -12.40
N TYR A 163 -1.93 6.58 -13.50
CA TYR A 163 -2.56 5.26 -13.58
C TYR A 163 -1.55 4.11 -13.58
N ILE A 164 -0.43 4.26 -14.29
CA ILE A 164 0.63 3.25 -14.26
C ILE A 164 1.17 3.09 -12.84
N ARG A 165 1.38 4.20 -12.13
CA ARG A 165 1.83 4.19 -10.73
C ARG A 165 0.80 3.54 -9.80
N THR A 166 -0.49 3.77 -10.04
CA THR A 166 -1.58 3.07 -9.34
C THR A 166 -1.46 1.56 -9.50
N TYR A 167 -1.24 1.08 -10.73
CA TYR A 167 -1.05 -0.34 -10.99
C TYR A 167 0.24 -0.89 -10.38
N ALA A 168 1.34 -0.13 -10.45
CA ALA A 168 2.60 -0.49 -9.80
C ALA A 168 2.40 -0.68 -8.28
N ALA A 169 1.61 0.17 -7.63
CA ALA A 169 1.24 0.01 -6.22
C ALA A 169 0.53 -1.32 -5.96
N CYS A 170 -0.42 -1.69 -6.81
CA CYS A 170 -1.18 -2.94 -6.70
C CYS A 170 -0.29 -4.17 -6.89
N PHE A 171 0.65 -4.10 -7.84
CA PHE A 171 1.67 -5.14 -8.01
C PHE A 171 2.55 -5.24 -6.77
N LEU A 172 3.16 -4.15 -6.28
CA LEU A 172 4.02 -4.19 -5.11
C LEU A 172 3.31 -4.75 -3.88
N PHE A 173 2.05 -4.37 -3.64
CA PHE A 173 1.25 -4.95 -2.57
C PHE A 173 1.07 -6.47 -2.74
N THR A 174 0.76 -6.91 -3.96
CA THR A 174 0.61 -8.34 -4.30
C THR A 174 1.91 -9.11 -4.05
N HIS A 175 3.06 -8.52 -4.36
CA HIS A 175 4.37 -9.16 -4.20
C HIS A 175 4.77 -9.24 -2.73
N PHE A 176 4.65 -8.14 -1.99
CA PHE A 176 5.12 -8.07 -0.61
C PHE A 176 4.17 -8.70 0.41
N PHE A 177 2.86 -8.75 0.14
CA PHE A 177 1.87 -9.21 1.12
C PHE A 177 1.04 -10.42 0.70
N LEU A 178 0.85 -10.65 -0.61
CA LEU A 178 -0.01 -11.72 -1.13
C LEU A 178 0.76 -12.83 -1.86
N GLY A 179 2.07 -12.96 -1.63
CA GLY A 179 2.88 -14.04 -2.19
C GLY A 179 3.04 -14.03 -3.72
N GLY A 180 2.84 -12.90 -4.40
CA GLY A 180 3.08 -12.77 -5.85
C GLY A 180 2.32 -13.81 -6.68
N TRP A 181 3.06 -14.67 -7.38
CA TRP A 181 2.53 -15.75 -8.23
C TRP A 181 2.07 -17.00 -7.49
N HIS A 182 2.35 -17.14 -6.19
CA HIS A 182 1.92 -18.31 -5.40
C HIS A 182 0.44 -18.25 -5.06
N LEU A 183 -0.29 -19.35 -5.16
CA LEU A 183 -1.72 -19.34 -4.81
C LEU A 183 -1.95 -19.38 -3.28
N PRO A 184 -3.10 -18.87 -2.80
CA PRO A 184 -3.43 -18.93 -1.38
C PRO A 184 -3.43 -20.37 -0.91
N PHE A 185 -2.72 -20.64 0.20
CA PHE A 185 -2.62 -21.96 0.81
C PHE A 185 -2.09 -23.07 -0.11
N GLN A 186 -1.35 -22.73 -1.17
CA GLN A 186 -0.85 -23.70 -2.14
C GLN A 186 -0.07 -24.84 -1.46
N GLY A 187 0.77 -24.55 -0.47
CA GLY A 187 1.48 -25.59 0.30
C GLY A 187 0.56 -26.49 1.13
N THR A 188 -0.41 -25.91 1.83
CA THR A 188 -1.39 -26.67 2.63
C THR A 188 -2.30 -27.54 1.75
N ILE A 189 -2.66 -27.05 0.57
CA ILE A 189 -3.49 -27.78 -0.40
C ILE A 189 -2.68 -28.90 -1.08
N GLY A 190 -1.41 -28.65 -1.40
CA GLY A 190 -0.51 -29.65 -1.97
C GLY A 190 -0.19 -30.81 -1.01
N THR A 191 -0.09 -30.53 0.30
CA THR A 191 0.09 -31.58 1.33
C THR A 191 -1.17 -32.41 1.58
N LEU A 192 -2.37 -31.81 1.47
CA LEU A 192 -3.65 -32.52 1.67
C LEU A 192 -4.08 -33.35 0.45
N SER A 193 -3.76 -32.90 -0.77
CA SER A 193 -4.10 -33.60 -2.00
C SER A 193 -3.05 -33.35 -3.09
N PRO A 194 -2.13 -34.30 -3.33
CA PRO A 194 -1.08 -34.16 -4.35
C PRO A 194 -1.62 -33.86 -5.76
N ALA A 195 -2.75 -34.50 -6.13
CA ALA A 195 -3.40 -34.28 -7.42
C ALA A 195 -3.96 -32.85 -7.60
N LEU A 196 -4.43 -32.22 -6.51
CA LEU A 196 -4.92 -30.83 -6.57
C LEU A 196 -3.75 -29.83 -6.55
N GLY A 197 -2.64 -30.18 -5.88
CA GLY A 197 -1.39 -29.43 -5.92
C GLY A 197 -0.79 -29.36 -7.32
N GLU A 198 -0.74 -30.49 -8.05
CA GLU A 198 -0.29 -30.55 -9.44
C GLU A 198 -1.20 -29.78 -10.41
N LEU A 199 -2.52 -29.77 -10.17
CA LEU A 199 -3.45 -28.94 -10.96
C LEU A 199 -3.24 -27.44 -10.70
N LEU A 200 -2.85 -27.06 -9.48
CA LEU A 200 -2.60 -25.68 -9.11
C LEU A 200 -1.33 -25.12 -9.74
N THR A 201 -0.28 -25.94 -9.93
CA THR A 201 0.98 -25.54 -10.58
C THR A 201 0.84 -25.37 -12.09
N LEU A 202 -0.21 -25.92 -12.72
CA LEU A 202 -0.50 -25.71 -14.14
C LEU A 202 -1.00 -24.28 -14.45
N VAL A 203 -1.49 -23.54 -13.46
CA VAL A 203 -1.91 -22.15 -13.67
C VAL A 203 -0.67 -21.27 -13.85
N PRO A 204 -0.52 -20.54 -14.97
CA PRO A 204 0.65 -19.69 -15.18
C PRO A 204 0.75 -18.63 -14.07
N GLY A 205 1.90 -18.60 -13.37
CA GLY A 205 2.12 -17.66 -12.26
C GLY A 205 1.89 -16.19 -12.63
N ALA A 206 2.20 -15.81 -13.87
CA ALA A 206 1.91 -14.48 -14.41
C ALA A 206 0.42 -14.12 -14.35
N VAL A 207 -0.48 -15.07 -14.66
CA VAL A 207 -1.93 -14.84 -14.60
C VAL A 207 -2.37 -14.64 -13.15
N VAL A 208 -1.81 -15.39 -12.20
CA VAL A 208 -2.11 -15.25 -10.77
C VAL A 208 -1.73 -13.86 -10.26
N THR A 209 -0.50 -13.40 -10.58
CA THR A 209 -0.03 -12.07 -10.21
C THR A 209 -0.93 -10.98 -10.79
N LEU A 210 -1.30 -11.08 -12.08
CA LEU A 210 -2.17 -10.12 -12.75
C LEU A 210 -3.58 -10.08 -12.13
N VAL A 211 -4.19 -11.24 -11.88
CA VAL A 211 -5.53 -11.31 -11.26
C VAL A 211 -5.51 -10.73 -9.86
N LYS A 212 -4.50 -11.05 -9.03
CA LYS A 212 -4.38 -10.49 -7.69
C LYS A 212 -4.16 -8.97 -7.71
N ALA A 213 -3.26 -8.49 -8.56
CA ALA A 213 -3.02 -7.05 -8.69
C ALA A 213 -4.30 -6.33 -9.15
N TRP A 214 -5.07 -6.92 -10.05
CA TRP A 214 -6.37 -6.39 -10.48
C TRP A 214 -7.41 -6.40 -9.35
N LEU A 215 -7.47 -7.46 -8.52
CA LEU A 215 -8.33 -7.51 -7.34
C LEU A 215 -7.96 -6.44 -6.32
N VAL A 216 -6.66 -6.23 -6.07
CA VAL A 216 -6.16 -5.15 -5.19
C VAL A 216 -6.58 -3.79 -5.76
N PHE A 217 -6.45 -3.58 -7.06
CA PHE A 217 -6.91 -2.36 -7.71
C PHE A 217 -8.42 -2.10 -7.47
N LEU A 218 -9.26 -3.13 -7.66
CA LEU A 218 -10.70 -3.00 -7.42
C LEU A 218 -11.05 -2.75 -5.95
N ILE A 219 -10.48 -3.53 -5.04
CA ILE A 219 -10.82 -3.48 -3.61
C ILE A 219 -10.26 -2.21 -2.97
N VAL A 220 -9.06 -1.78 -3.36
CA VAL A 220 -8.39 -0.65 -2.72
C VAL A 220 -8.71 0.64 -3.44
N PHE A 221 -8.44 0.76 -4.75
CA PHE A 221 -8.56 2.04 -5.44
C PHE A 221 -9.97 2.35 -5.91
N VAL A 222 -10.72 1.35 -6.39
CA VAL A 222 -12.09 1.58 -6.86
C VAL A 222 -13.05 1.66 -5.67
N TRP A 223 -13.02 0.69 -4.76
CA TRP A 223 -13.95 0.69 -3.63
C TRP A 223 -13.65 1.81 -2.63
N ALA A 224 -12.39 2.06 -2.24
CA ALA A 224 -12.10 3.15 -1.29
C ALA A 224 -12.56 4.52 -1.81
N ARG A 225 -12.49 4.74 -3.13
CA ARG A 225 -13.00 5.97 -3.77
C ARG A 225 -14.51 6.15 -3.57
N PHE A 226 -15.29 5.07 -3.57
CA PHE A 226 -16.75 5.14 -3.38
C PHE A 226 -17.17 5.09 -1.91
N SER A 227 -16.34 4.56 -1.02
CA SER A 227 -16.69 4.38 0.40
C SER A 227 -16.20 5.51 1.30
N LEU A 228 -15.11 6.19 0.96
CA LEU A 228 -14.49 7.20 1.83
C LEU A 228 -14.76 8.62 1.33
N ALA A 229 -15.01 9.52 2.29
CA ALA A 229 -15.11 10.94 2.03
C ALA A 229 -13.71 11.57 1.87
N ARG A 230 -13.64 12.68 1.13
CA ARG A 230 -12.41 13.48 0.99
C ARG A 230 -12.02 14.11 2.35
N ILE A 231 -10.71 14.13 2.63
CA ILE A 231 -10.15 14.60 3.92
C ILE A 231 -9.32 15.86 3.70
N ARG A 232 -9.45 16.87 4.56
CA ARG A 232 -8.69 18.14 4.41
C ARG A 232 -7.17 17.91 4.49
N THR A 233 -6.39 18.69 3.74
CA THR A 233 -4.91 18.56 3.69
C THR A 233 -4.22 18.63 5.06
N ASP A 234 -4.71 19.44 6.00
CA ASP A 234 -4.12 19.51 7.34
C ASP A 234 -4.26 18.19 8.10
N GLN A 235 -5.43 17.54 7.97
CA GLN A 235 -5.73 16.26 8.59
C GLN A 235 -4.93 15.13 7.91
N ILE A 236 -4.73 15.22 6.60
CA ILE A 236 -3.85 14.31 5.85
C ILE A 236 -2.42 14.39 6.38
N LEU A 237 -1.87 15.59 6.57
CA LEU A 237 -0.51 15.74 7.09
C LEU A 237 -0.40 15.28 8.55
N GLU A 238 -1.38 15.66 9.39
CA GLU A 238 -1.41 15.20 10.79
C GLU A 238 -1.49 13.68 10.89
N PHE A 239 -2.32 13.03 10.06
CA PHE A 239 -2.46 11.58 10.02
C PHE A 239 -1.15 10.88 9.65
N GLY A 240 -0.44 11.38 8.64
CA GLY A 240 0.87 10.85 8.22
C GLY A 240 1.91 10.93 9.33
N TRP A 241 2.11 12.12 9.90
CA TRP A 241 3.17 12.37 10.89
C TRP A 241 2.84 11.85 12.28
N ARG A 242 1.60 12.03 12.75
CA ARG A 242 1.21 11.73 14.14
C ARG A 242 0.77 10.28 14.32
N MET A 243 0.22 9.65 13.27
CA MET A 243 -0.35 8.31 13.37
C MET A 243 0.43 7.27 12.56
N LEU A 244 0.60 7.47 11.25
CA LEU A 244 1.23 6.46 10.40
C LEU A 244 2.71 6.25 10.72
N LEU A 245 3.47 7.33 10.96
CA LEU A 245 4.89 7.23 11.23
C LEU A 245 5.20 6.41 12.51
N PRO A 246 4.61 6.70 13.69
CA PRO A 246 4.82 5.86 14.88
C PRO A 246 4.39 4.41 14.69
N LEU A 247 3.27 4.17 13.98
CA LEU A 247 2.80 2.81 13.70
C LEU A 247 3.75 2.05 12.76
N ALA A 248 4.35 2.73 11.79
CA ALA A 248 5.33 2.12 10.89
C ALA A 248 6.63 1.77 11.64
N VAL A 249 7.08 2.61 12.58
CA VAL A 249 8.21 2.29 13.46
C VAL A 249 7.88 1.08 14.36
N LEU A 250 6.69 1.04 14.96
CA LEU A 250 6.24 -0.11 15.74
C LEU A 250 6.26 -1.38 14.89
N GLN A 251 5.79 -1.30 13.64
CA GLN A 251 5.78 -2.43 12.73
C GLN A 251 7.18 -2.96 12.40
N VAL A 252 8.18 -2.09 12.24
CA VAL A 252 9.58 -2.51 12.06
C VAL A 252 10.06 -3.29 13.27
N ILE A 253 9.75 -2.84 14.49
CA ILE A 253 10.09 -3.54 15.72
C ILE A 253 9.40 -4.92 15.77
N LEU A 254 8.12 -4.99 15.43
CA LEU A 254 7.39 -6.26 15.35
C LEU A 254 8.01 -7.22 14.33
N ALA A 255 8.43 -6.73 13.16
CA ALA A 255 9.10 -7.55 12.16
C ALA A 255 10.41 -8.17 12.69
N PHE A 256 11.21 -7.41 13.45
CA PHE A 256 12.39 -7.95 14.13
C PHE A 256 12.03 -9.03 15.14
N VAL A 257 11.00 -8.80 15.97
CA VAL A 257 10.56 -9.77 16.98
C VAL A 257 10.10 -11.07 16.31
N TYR A 258 9.32 -10.98 15.22
CA TYR A 258 8.88 -12.14 14.46
C TYR A 258 10.06 -12.92 13.87
N ARG A 259 11.01 -12.23 13.25
CA ARG A 259 12.17 -12.89 12.63
C ARG A 259 13.14 -13.50 13.65
N LEU A 260 13.31 -12.91 14.83
CA LEU A 260 14.29 -13.38 15.81
C LEU A 260 13.75 -14.48 16.72
N TYR A 261 12.50 -14.37 17.16
CA TYR A 261 11.95 -15.24 18.22
C TYR A 261 10.92 -16.27 17.73
N LEU A 262 10.19 -15.97 16.64
CA LEU A 262 9.07 -16.82 16.19
C LEU A 262 9.37 -17.58 14.90
N PHE A 263 10.47 -17.27 14.22
CA PHE A 263 10.85 -17.89 12.96
C PHE A 263 11.75 -19.10 13.20
N ASN A 264 11.35 -20.28 12.70
CA ASN A 264 12.17 -21.49 12.73
C ASN A 264 12.75 -21.80 11.34
N PRO A 265 14.06 -21.65 11.12
CA PRO A 265 14.70 -21.92 9.83
C PRO A 265 14.60 -23.36 9.35
N GLU A 266 14.50 -24.33 10.27
CA GLU A 266 14.45 -25.76 9.94
C GLU A 266 13.12 -26.16 9.28
N GLY A 267 12.08 -25.34 9.44
CA GLY A 267 10.77 -25.53 8.82
C GLY A 267 10.64 -24.95 7.42
N MET A 268 11.70 -24.39 6.83
CA MET A 268 11.65 -23.87 5.46
C MET A 268 11.66 -25.00 4.43
N SER A 269 10.76 -24.92 3.44
CA SER A 269 10.78 -25.80 2.27
C SER A 269 11.63 -25.21 1.15
N ALA A 270 11.96 -26.03 0.15
CA ALA A 270 12.59 -25.57 -1.08
C ALA A 270 11.70 -24.58 -1.84
N TYR A 271 12.32 -23.74 -2.66
CA TYR A 271 11.60 -22.81 -3.52
C TYR A 271 10.64 -23.58 -4.46
N ASP A 272 9.39 -23.11 -4.53
CA ASP A 272 8.33 -23.63 -5.41
C ASP A 272 7.94 -25.12 -5.21
N ASP A 273 8.19 -25.71 -4.03
CA ASP A 273 7.72 -27.06 -3.72
C ASP A 273 6.19 -27.15 -3.57
N ILE A 274 5.60 -28.30 -3.89
CA ILE A 274 4.15 -28.55 -3.82
C ILE A 274 3.65 -28.41 -2.37
N GLY A 275 4.47 -28.78 -1.38
CA GLY A 275 4.07 -28.80 0.03
C GLY A 275 4.19 -27.46 0.77
N GLY A 276 4.97 -26.50 0.26
CA GLY A 276 5.32 -25.27 1.00
C GLY A 276 6.02 -25.54 2.35
N GLY A 277 6.48 -24.50 3.04
CA GLY A 277 7.12 -24.67 4.35
C GLY A 277 6.17 -24.59 5.54
N MET A 278 6.73 -24.78 6.74
CA MET A 278 6.06 -24.63 8.03
C MET A 278 6.94 -23.88 9.04
N ALA A 279 7.72 -22.90 8.57
CA ALA A 279 8.70 -22.15 9.37
C ALA A 279 8.06 -21.33 10.52
N TRP A 280 6.75 -21.09 10.45
CA TRP A 280 5.97 -20.32 11.43
C TRP A 280 5.13 -21.19 12.39
N GLY A 281 5.48 -22.48 12.52
CA GLY A 281 4.90 -23.36 13.52
C GLY A 281 5.44 -23.05 14.91
N ALA A 282 4.56 -23.11 15.92
CA ALA A 282 4.95 -23.02 17.32
C ALA A 282 4.20 -24.08 18.14
N PHE A 283 4.85 -24.63 19.17
CA PHE A 283 4.29 -25.67 20.04
C PHE A 283 3.75 -26.93 19.31
N GLY A 284 4.32 -27.26 18.15
CA GLY A 284 3.91 -28.41 17.35
C GLY A 284 2.65 -28.20 16.49
N ILE A 285 2.07 -26.99 16.48
CA ILE A 285 0.94 -26.62 15.61
C ILE A 285 1.49 -25.86 14.39
N PRO A 286 1.32 -26.39 13.15
CA PRO A 286 1.68 -25.67 11.93
C PRO A 286 0.94 -24.33 11.82
N SER A 287 1.61 -23.28 11.35
CA SER A 287 1.03 -21.94 11.10
C SER A 287 0.41 -21.22 12.32
N LEU A 288 0.71 -21.65 13.54
CA LEU A 288 0.14 -21.04 14.77
C LEU A 288 0.42 -19.54 14.85
N VAL A 289 1.64 -19.12 14.52
CA VAL A 289 2.06 -17.71 14.62
C VAL A 289 1.19 -16.81 13.74
N PRO A 290 1.06 -17.06 12.41
CA PRO A 290 0.15 -16.31 11.53
C PRO A 290 -1.30 -16.25 12.02
N ILE A 291 -1.81 -17.35 12.59
CA ILE A 291 -3.19 -17.41 13.09
C ILE A 291 -3.36 -16.52 14.31
N LEU A 292 -2.47 -16.64 15.30
CA LEU A 292 -2.52 -15.83 16.52
C LEU A 292 -2.32 -14.34 16.23
N THR A 293 -1.39 -14.00 15.33
CA THR A 293 -1.18 -12.60 14.93
C THR A 293 -2.41 -12.05 14.24
N THR A 294 -3.00 -12.80 13.30
CA THR A 294 -4.22 -12.39 12.61
C THR A 294 -5.38 -12.21 13.58
N LEU A 295 -5.59 -13.15 14.51
CA LEU A 295 -6.64 -13.06 15.53
C LEU A 295 -6.43 -11.89 16.49
N PHE A 296 -5.19 -11.63 16.91
CA PHE A 296 -4.85 -10.48 17.75
C PHE A 296 -5.21 -9.17 17.05
N TRP A 297 -4.79 -9.01 15.79
CA TRP A 297 -5.06 -7.80 15.01
C TRP A 297 -6.54 -7.65 14.65
N LEU A 298 -7.25 -8.74 14.35
CA LEU A 298 -8.70 -8.73 14.14
C LEU A 298 -9.43 -8.36 15.44
N GLY A 299 -9.01 -8.89 16.59
CA GLY A 299 -9.56 -8.54 17.89
C GLY A 299 -9.36 -7.06 18.20
N LEU A 300 -8.15 -6.55 18.00
CA LEU A 300 -7.84 -5.13 18.14
C LEU A 300 -8.67 -4.28 17.17
N PHE A 301 -8.80 -4.69 15.92
CA PHE A 301 -9.65 -4.01 14.94
C PHE A 301 -11.12 -3.96 15.38
N VAL A 302 -11.68 -5.08 15.89
CA VAL A 302 -13.05 -5.13 16.41
C VAL A 302 -13.22 -4.27 17.65
N VAL A 303 -12.22 -4.21 18.53
CA VAL A 303 -12.21 -3.30 19.68
C VAL A 303 -12.29 -1.86 19.19
N TYR A 304 -11.44 -1.45 18.26
CA TYR A 304 -11.48 -0.09 17.69
C TYR A 304 -12.76 0.21 16.91
N LEU A 305 -13.37 -0.79 16.28
CA LEU A 305 -14.67 -0.64 15.61
C LEU A 305 -15.80 -0.41 16.62
N ASN A 306 -15.75 -1.10 17.76
CA ASN A 306 -16.74 -0.99 18.83
C ASN A 306 -16.49 0.20 19.77
N ASP A 307 -15.27 0.74 19.79
CA ASP A 307 -14.86 1.93 20.53
C ASP A 307 -15.36 3.24 19.87
N GLU A 308 -16.52 3.17 19.20
CA GLU A 308 -17.39 4.34 19.04
C GLU A 308 -18.00 4.66 20.39
N ASP A 309 -17.20 5.29 21.23
CA ASP A 309 -17.68 5.84 22.48
C ASP A 309 -18.72 6.92 22.16
N LYS A 310 -20.00 6.53 22.17
CA LYS A 310 -21.15 7.43 21.92
C LYS A 310 -21.17 8.62 22.88
N SER A 311 -20.40 8.55 23.97
CA SER A 311 -20.32 9.55 25.02
C SER A 311 -19.16 10.56 24.85
N ILE A 312 -18.13 10.28 24.04
CA ILE A 312 -16.95 11.15 23.81
C ILE A 312 -17.18 12.13 22.62
N ASN A 313 -18.44 12.43 22.29
CA ASN A 313 -18.76 13.47 21.30
C ASN A 313 -18.62 14.92 21.83
N GLN A 314 -18.07 15.13 23.04
CA GLN A 314 -17.97 16.48 23.62
C GLN A 314 -16.62 17.20 23.41
N GLU A 315 -15.59 16.56 22.83
CA GLU A 315 -14.27 17.21 22.65
C GLU A 315 -13.67 17.10 21.23
N ARG A 316 -14.48 16.81 20.19
CA ARG A 316 -14.00 16.94 18.81
C ARG A 316 -14.13 18.39 18.34
N MET A 317 -13.00 19.09 18.23
CA MET A 317 -12.92 20.55 18.03
C MET A 317 -13.69 21.14 16.83
N PHE A 318 -14.11 20.36 15.81
CA PHE A 318 -14.65 20.95 14.57
C PHE A 318 -15.77 20.15 13.87
N HIS A 319 -16.76 19.64 14.62
CA HIS A 319 -18.05 19.31 14.01
C HIS A 319 -19.07 20.44 14.27
N VAL A 320 -19.65 20.97 13.20
CA VAL A 320 -20.87 21.77 13.29
C VAL A 320 -22.04 20.79 13.39
N HIS A 321 -22.75 20.79 14.51
CA HIS A 321 -23.98 20.01 14.66
C HIS A 321 -25.19 20.86 14.26
N THR A 322 -26.13 20.27 13.53
CA THR A 322 -27.51 20.73 13.53
C THR A 322 -28.20 20.15 14.77
N ASP A 323 -28.34 20.96 15.83
CA ASP A 323 -28.96 20.56 17.10
C ASP A 323 -30.43 20.12 16.96
N LYS A 324 -31.08 20.49 15.86
CA LYS A 324 -32.43 20.06 15.51
C LYS A 324 -32.46 19.64 14.04
N ALA A 325 -33.11 18.51 13.76
CA ALA A 325 -33.45 18.15 12.39
C ALA A 325 -34.23 19.29 11.73
N ALA A 326 -33.80 19.73 10.55
CA ALA A 326 -34.54 20.70 9.76
C ALA A 326 -35.95 20.14 9.49
N GLY A 327 -36.99 20.82 10.01
CA GLY A 327 -38.39 20.44 9.80
C GLY A 327 -39.23 20.21 11.06
N THR A 328 -38.70 20.37 12.28
CA THR A 328 -39.48 20.16 13.53
C THR A 328 -40.20 21.42 14.06
N VAL A 329 -40.06 22.57 13.40
CA VAL A 329 -40.77 23.80 13.79
C VAL A 329 -42.14 23.81 13.13
N ALA A 330 -43.18 23.46 13.90
CA ALA A 330 -44.55 23.76 13.51
C ALA A 330 -44.81 25.26 13.76
N PRO A 331 -45.36 26.03 12.79
CA PRO A 331 -45.66 27.44 13.00
C PRO A 331 -46.66 27.61 14.15
N GLY A 332 -46.35 28.44 15.14
CA GLY A 332 -47.31 28.90 16.15
C GLY A 332 -47.30 28.22 17.52
N ARG A 333 -46.22 27.54 17.91
CA ARG A 333 -46.00 27.14 19.31
C ARG A 333 -44.56 27.45 19.73
N GLU A 334 -44.38 28.58 20.40
CA GLU A 334 -43.24 28.84 21.27
C GLU A 334 -43.50 28.29 22.67
#